data_AF-A0A6P6YGC3-F1
#
_entry.id   AF-A0A6P6YGC3-F1
#
_cell.length_a   1.000
_cell.length_b   1.000
_cell.length_c   1.000
_cell.angle_alpha   90.00
_cell.angle_beta   90.00
_cell.angle_gamma   90.00
#
_symmetry.space_group_name_H-M   'P 1'
#
loop_
_entity.id
_entity.type
_entity.pdbx_description
1 polymer ?
#
loop_
_entity_poly.entity_id
_entity_poly.type
_entity_poly.pdbx_seq_one_letter_code
_entity_poly.pdbx_strand_id
1 'polypeptide(L)'
;MKYLTRHLFELKNKFILNSQIKMKQFTIDNSQKLDDLIKENEDKKVILLFTGTKKSDGKSWCPDCVVADPVIESVVKEILDSDMVFATVFVGDLPSWKSSDNAFRKHPTFSINCVPTLINVKMNMRLEEGGCADKTLVKKLFEGTLEKGLTTKAGTCVDGVCRLR
;
A
#
# COMPACT_ATOMS: atom_id res chain seq x y z
N MET A 1 29.04 -34.25 -28.00
CA MET A 1 27.57 -34.07 -27.80
C MET A 1 27.17 -33.59 -26.38
N LYS A 2 28.00 -32.85 -25.63
CA LYS A 2 27.66 -32.37 -24.25
C LYS A 2 27.31 -30.87 -24.15
N TYR A 3 27.48 -30.10 -25.22
CA TYR A 3 27.27 -28.65 -25.21
C TYR A 3 25.81 -28.23 -25.50
N LEU A 4 25.10 -28.96 -26.36
CA LEU A 4 23.70 -28.68 -26.70
C LEU A 4 22.75 -28.82 -25.50
N THR A 5 23.00 -29.76 -24.60
CA THR A 5 22.17 -29.98 -23.40
C THR A 5 22.41 -28.93 -22.32
N ARG A 6 23.64 -28.44 -22.13
CA ARG A 6 23.90 -27.30 -21.22
C ARG A 6 23.27 -26.01 -21.70
N HIS A 7 23.35 -25.72 -23.00
CA HIS A 7 22.77 -24.50 -23.56
C HIS A 7 21.23 -24.55 -23.53
N LEU A 8 20.62 -25.70 -23.83
CA LEU A 8 19.17 -25.88 -23.64
C LEU A 8 18.74 -25.83 -22.17
N PHE A 9 19.57 -26.26 -21.23
CA PHE A 9 19.27 -26.17 -19.79
C PHE A 9 19.38 -24.73 -19.27
N GLU A 10 20.40 -23.97 -19.70
CA GLU A 10 20.52 -22.53 -19.41
C GLU A 10 19.42 -21.71 -20.06
N LEU A 11 19.05 -22.00 -21.31
CA LEU A 11 17.96 -21.33 -22.00
C LEU A 11 16.60 -21.67 -21.36
N LYS A 12 16.37 -22.92 -20.94
CA LYS A 12 15.17 -23.29 -20.17
C LYS A 12 15.14 -22.63 -18.79
N ASN A 13 16.27 -22.51 -18.08
CA ASN A 13 16.33 -21.77 -16.82
C ASN A 13 16.09 -20.26 -17.02
N LYS A 14 16.62 -19.67 -18.10
CA LYS A 14 16.39 -18.26 -18.44
C LYS A 14 14.95 -17.99 -18.87
N PHE A 15 14.26 -18.97 -19.46
CA PHE A 15 12.84 -18.88 -19.82
C PHE A 15 11.89 -19.17 -18.64
N ILE A 16 12.28 -20.01 -17.68
CA ILE A 16 11.49 -20.33 -16.48
C ILE A 16 11.60 -19.22 -15.41
N LEU A 17 12.70 -18.46 -15.39
CA LEU A 17 12.83 -17.24 -14.56
C LEU A 17 11.99 -16.05 -15.07
N ASN A 18 11.27 -16.22 -16.18
CA ASN A 18 10.39 -15.21 -16.77
C ASN A 18 8.91 -15.40 -16.38
N SER A 19 8.62 -16.06 -15.26
CA SER A 19 7.31 -15.83 -14.61
C SER A 19 7.37 -14.43 -14.01
N GLN A 20 6.81 -13.46 -14.74
CA GLN A 20 6.73 -12.05 -14.39
C GLN A 20 6.43 -11.86 -12.90
N ILE A 21 7.48 -11.61 -12.12
CA ILE A 21 7.36 -11.06 -10.78
C ILE A 21 6.76 -9.68 -10.98
N LYS A 22 5.47 -9.56 -10.71
CA LYS A 22 4.72 -8.32 -10.82
C LYS A 22 3.98 -8.10 -9.53
N MET A 23 3.82 -6.83 -9.20
CA MET A 23 3.03 -6.40 -8.08
C MET A 23 1.60 -6.94 -8.24
N LYS A 24 1.13 -7.67 -7.23
CA LYS A 24 -0.27 -8.10 -7.16
C LYS A 24 -1.09 -6.97 -6.57
N GLN A 25 -2.19 -6.60 -7.23
CA GLN A 25 -3.07 -5.52 -6.79
C GLN A 25 -4.42 -6.08 -6.34
N PHE A 26 -4.88 -5.61 -5.18
CA PHE A 26 -6.15 -6.03 -4.59
C PHE A 26 -7.02 -4.83 -4.25
N THR A 27 -8.33 -5.06 -4.25
CA THR A 27 -9.32 -4.12 -3.74
C THR A 27 -10.06 -4.77 -2.57
N ILE A 28 -10.10 -4.08 -1.45
CA ILE A 28 -10.70 -4.57 -0.20
C ILE A 28 -11.78 -3.59 0.25
N ASP A 29 -12.90 -4.13 0.71
CA ASP A 29 -14.08 -3.40 1.17
C ASP A 29 -14.51 -3.76 2.60
N ASN A 30 -13.85 -4.72 3.24
CA ASN A 30 -14.14 -5.15 4.61
C ASN A 30 -12.87 -5.65 5.34
N SER A 31 -12.92 -5.66 6.67
CA SER A 31 -11.77 -6.02 7.52
C SER A 31 -11.38 -7.49 7.42
N GLN A 32 -12.33 -8.42 7.27
CA GLN A 32 -11.99 -9.85 7.18
C GLN A 32 -11.13 -10.15 5.95
N LYS A 33 -11.49 -9.60 4.78
CA LYS A 33 -10.67 -9.71 3.56
C LYS A 33 -9.28 -9.09 3.73
N LEU A 34 -9.15 -8.05 4.56
CA LEU A 34 -7.86 -7.45 4.87
C LEU A 34 -6.99 -8.42 5.69
N ASP A 35 -7.57 -9.01 6.74
CA ASP A 35 -6.87 -9.99 7.57
C ASP A 35 -6.44 -11.23 6.77
N ASP A 36 -7.32 -11.74 5.90
CA ASP A 36 -7.04 -12.86 5.02
C ASP A 36 -5.89 -12.54 4.05
N LEU A 37 -5.91 -11.35 3.42
CA LEU A 37 -4.85 -10.91 2.53
C LEU A 37 -3.49 -10.85 3.25
N ILE A 38 -3.45 -10.31 4.46
CA ILE A 38 -2.22 -10.18 5.24
C ILE A 38 -1.68 -11.57 5.59
N LYS A 39 -2.55 -12.47 6.04
CA LYS A 39 -2.20 -13.84 6.40
C LYS A 39 -1.66 -14.63 5.21
N GLU A 40 -2.27 -14.48 4.04
CA GLU A 40 -1.84 -15.17 2.81
C GLU A 40 -0.51 -14.65 2.24
N ASN A 41 -0.05 -13.48 2.68
CA ASN A 41 1.11 -12.79 2.11
C ASN A 41 2.12 -12.37 3.19
N GLU A 42 2.21 -13.12 4.30
CA GLU A 42 3.08 -12.82 5.45
C GLU A 42 4.58 -12.76 5.09
N ASP A 43 5.00 -13.50 4.06
CA ASP A 43 6.36 -13.57 3.55
C ASP A 43 6.69 -12.39 2.60
N LYS A 44 5.66 -11.73 2.07
CA LYS A 44 5.78 -10.68 1.06
C LYS A 44 5.80 -9.27 1.66
N LYS A 45 6.25 -8.31 0.86
CA LYS A 45 6.04 -6.89 1.15
C LYS A 45 4.58 -6.56 0.83
N VAL A 46 3.79 -6.21 1.84
CA VAL A 46 2.40 -5.78 1.69
C VAL A 46 2.31 -4.28 1.93
N ILE A 47 1.77 -3.55 0.95
CA ILE A 47 1.48 -2.12 1.01
C ILE A 47 -0.04 -1.94 0.99
N LEU A 48 -0.57 -1.19 1.96
CA LEU A 48 -2.00 -0.94 2.11
C LEU A 48 -2.29 0.55 1.92
N LEU A 49 -3.26 0.89 1.07
CA LEU A 49 -3.80 2.23 0.93
C LEU A 49 -5.24 2.26 1.44
N PHE A 50 -5.47 2.92 2.57
CA PHE A 50 -6.81 3.20 3.09
C PHE A 50 -7.32 4.50 2.47
N THR A 51 -8.44 4.43 1.75
CA THR A 51 -9.01 5.56 1.01
C THR A 51 -10.54 5.55 1.07
N GLY A 52 -11.16 6.71 0.91
CA GLY A 52 -12.61 6.83 0.83
C GLY A 52 -13.16 6.22 -0.46
N THR A 53 -14.35 5.60 -0.40
CA THR A 53 -15.03 5.07 -1.59
C THR A 53 -15.24 6.14 -2.66
N LYS A 54 -15.21 5.70 -3.93
CA LYS A 54 -15.47 6.55 -5.09
C LYS A 54 -16.99 6.80 -5.21
N LYS A 55 -17.38 8.04 -5.47
CA LYS A 55 -18.76 8.44 -5.79
C LYS A 55 -19.09 8.07 -7.24
N SER A 56 -20.29 8.39 -7.70
CA SER A 56 -20.74 8.17 -9.08
C SER A 56 -19.88 8.89 -10.14
N ASP A 57 -19.19 9.96 -9.78
CA ASP A 57 -18.22 10.67 -10.64
C ASP A 57 -16.85 9.98 -10.74
N GLY A 58 -16.68 8.82 -10.09
CA GLY A 58 -15.42 8.08 -10.05
C GLY A 58 -14.36 8.65 -9.10
N LYS A 59 -14.66 9.75 -8.38
CA LYS A 59 -13.75 10.39 -7.43
C LYS A 59 -14.09 10.03 -6.00
N SER A 60 -13.09 9.94 -5.13
CA SER A 60 -13.34 9.76 -3.70
C SER A 60 -14.17 10.91 -3.13
N TRP A 61 -14.99 10.62 -2.11
CA TRP A 61 -15.66 11.68 -1.34
C TRP A 61 -14.67 12.52 -0.51
N CYS A 62 -13.45 12.02 -0.29
CA CYS A 62 -12.39 12.71 0.44
C CYS A 62 -11.52 13.55 -0.51
N PRO A 63 -11.42 14.89 -0.32
CA PRO A 63 -10.57 15.74 -1.16
C PRO A 63 -9.09 15.35 -1.14
N ASP A 64 -8.53 15.01 0.03
CA ASP A 64 -7.12 14.60 0.15
C ASP A 64 -6.84 13.28 -0.57
N CYS A 65 -7.80 12.34 -0.55
CA CYS A 65 -7.70 11.12 -1.34
C CYS A 65 -7.66 11.42 -2.84
N VAL A 66 -8.43 12.39 -3.33
CA VAL A 66 -8.41 12.81 -4.75
C VAL A 66 -7.05 13.42 -5.14
N VAL A 67 -6.40 14.14 -4.23
CA VAL A 67 -5.07 14.72 -4.47
C VAL A 67 -3.97 13.65 -4.44
N ALA A 68 -4.05 12.69 -3.52
CA ALA A 68 -3.05 11.63 -3.37
C ALA A 68 -3.13 10.53 -4.44
N ASP A 69 -4.33 10.21 -4.96
CA ASP A 69 -4.57 9.15 -5.94
C ASP A 69 -3.60 9.19 -7.14
N PRO A 70 -3.46 10.31 -7.90
CA PRO A 70 -2.55 10.35 -9.04
C PRO A 70 -1.06 10.21 -8.65
N VAL A 71 -0.68 10.64 -7.45
CA VAL A 71 0.70 10.52 -6.95
C VAL A 71 1.03 9.06 -6.66
N ILE A 72 0.15 8.37 -5.93
CA ILE A 72 0.33 6.96 -5.59
C ILE A 72 0.27 6.10 -6.86
N GLU A 73 -0.68 6.35 -7.76
CA GLU A 73 -0.75 5.64 -9.04
C GLU A 73 0.53 5.80 -9.86
N SER A 74 1.12 7.01 -9.89
CA SER A 74 2.39 7.24 -10.59
C SER A 74 3.51 6.38 -10.01
N VAL A 75 3.60 6.25 -8.68
CA VAL A 75 4.63 5.44 -8.04
C VAL A 75 4.38 3.95 -8.25
N VAL A 76 3.13 3.49 -8.13
CA VAL A 76 2.75 2.09 -8.40
C VAL A 76 3.13 1.68 -9.82
N LYS A 77 2.90 2.56 -10.81
CA LYS A 77 3.29 2.33 -12.22
C LYS A 77 4.81 2.23 -12.39
N GLU A 78 5.60 3.02 -11.65
CA GLU A 78 7.07 2.99 -11.70
C GLU A 78 7.67 1.68 -11.14
N ILE A 79 7.00 1.04 -10.19
CA ILE A 79 7.55 -0.12 -9.45
C ILE A 79 6.76 -1.41 -9.68
N LEU A 80 5.96 -1.46 -10.75
CA LEU A 80 5.04 -2.56 -11.07
C LEU A 80 5.74 -3.93 -11.19
N ASP A 81 7.01 -3.94 -11.55
CA ASP A 81 7.83 -5.16 -11.72
C ASP A 81 8.46 -5.67 -10.40
N SER A 82 8.06 -5.12 -9.25
CA SER A 82 8.53 -5.57 -7.93
C SER A 82 7.67 -6.72 -7.38
N ASP A 83 8.28 -7.70 -6.69
CA ASP A 83 7.55 -8.73 -5.94
C ASP A 83 6.93 -8.13 -4.67
N MET A 84 5.74 -7.56 -4.79
CA MET A 84 5.00 -7.06 -3.65
C MET A 84 3.50 -7.13 -3.86
N VAL A 85 2.77 -6.96 -2.77
CA VAL A 85 1.31 -6.89 -2.75
C VAL A 85 0.92 -5.45 -2.46
N PHE A 86 0.08 -4.87 -3.30
CA PHE A 86 -0.54 -3.57 -3.07
C PHE A 86 -2.05 -3.75 -2.95
N ALA A 87 -2.64 -3.23 -1.87
CA ALA A 87 -4.08 -3.31 -1.68
C ALA A 87 -4.68 -1.93 -1.43
N THR A 88 -5.69 -1.59 -2.22
CA THR A 88 -6.55 -0.44 -1.98
C THR A 88 -7.71 -0.88 -1.10
N VAL A 89 -7.75 -0.34 0.11
CA VAL A 89 -8.77 -0.62 1.12
C VAL A 89 -9.74 0.55 1.17
N PHE A 90 -10.98 0.30 0.78
CA PHE A 90 -12.05 1.27 0.84
C PHE A 90 -12.66 1.27 2.24
N VAL A 91 -12.57 2.41 2.92
CA VAL A 91 -13.07 2.55 4.30
C VAL A 91 -14.60 2.72 4.40
N GLY A 92 -15.28 2.74 3.27
CA GLY A 92 -16.70 3.05 3.13
C GLY A 92 -16.97 4.50 2.67
N ASP A 93 -18.23 4.87 2.70
CA ASP A 93 -18.69 6.23 2.44
C ASP A 93 -18.39 7.17 3.64
N LEU A 94 -18.58 8.48 3.45
CA LEU A 94 -18.29 9.46 4.49
C LEU A 94 -19.04 9.21 5.82
N PRO A 95 -20.35 8.89 5.83
CA PRO A 95 -21.06 8.52 7.06
C PRO A 95 -20.47 7.30 7.75
N SER A 96 -20.19 6.22 7.01
CA SER A 96 -19.60 4.99 7.57
C SER A 96 -18.20 5.24 8.12
N TRP A 97 -17.42 6.11 7.47
CA TRP A 97 -16.10 6.50 7.94
C TRP A 97 -16.13 7.36 9.20
N LYS A 98 -17.13 8.25 9.35
CA LYS A 98 -17.28 9.09 10.55
C LYS A 98 -17.73 8.31 11.77
N SER A 99 -18.36 7.15 11.59
CA SER A 99 -18.75 6.29 12.70
C SER A 99 -17.53 5.84 13.50
N SER A 100 -17.59 5.97 14.83
CA SER A 100 -16.60 5.41 15.74
C SER A 100 -16.54 3.88 15.67
N ASP A 101 -17.62 3.24 15.22
CA ASP A 101 -17.74 1.78 15.04
C ASP A 101 -17.17 1.29 13.71
N ASN A 102 -16.57 2.16 12.89
CA ASN A 102 -15.94 1.74 11.64
C ASN A 102 -14.87 0.66 11.88
N ALA A 103 -14.98 -0.45 11.15
CA ALA A 103 -14.12 -1.62 11.34
C ALA A 103 -12.61 -1.31 11.15
N PHE A 104 -12.26 -0.36 10.28
CA PHE A 104 -10.87 0.02 10.04
C PHE A 104 -10.32 0.99 11.09
N ARG A 105 -11.17 1.82 11.70
CA ARG A 105 -10.81 2.65 12.87
C ARG A 105 -10.52 1.78 14.09
N LYS A 106 -11.35 0.75 14.30
CA LYS A 106 -11.25 -0.20 15.40
C LYS A 106 -10.34 -1.40 15.13
N HIS A 107 -9.73 -1.46 13.95
CA HIS A 107 -8.88 -2.58 13.58
C HIS A 107 -7.73 -2.71 14.58
N PRO A 108 -7.53 -3.89 15.21
CA PRO A 108 -6.60 -4.04 16.34
C PRO A 108 -5.16 -3.73 15.94
N THR A 109 -4.75 -4.14 14.74
CA THR A 109 -3.43 -3.84 14.19
C THR A 109 -3.34 -2.40 13.71
N PHE A 110 -4.17 -2.00 12.75
CA PHE A 110 -3.93 -0.75 12.02
C PHE A 110 -4.52 0.50 12.64
N SER A 111 -5.68 0.43 13.31
CA SER A 111 -6.40 1.60 13.87
C SER A 111 -6.25 2.88 13.03
N ILE A 112 -6.92 2.92 11.88
CA ILE A 112 -6.81 4.04 10.92
C ILE A 112 -7.59 5.23 11.46
N ASN A 113 -6.95 6.39 11.62
CA ASN A 113 -7.58 7.59 12.19
C ASN A 113 -7.97 8.64 11.16
N CYS A 114 -7.26 8.66 10.03
CA CYS A 114 -7.43 9.59 8.91
C CYS A 114 -7.32 8.84 7.58
N VAL A 115 -7.82 9.46 6.51
CA VAL A 115 -7.64 8.99 5.12
C VAL A 115 -7.23 10.19 4.26
N PRO A 116 -6.36 10.00 3.25
CA PRO A 116 -5.70 8.74 2.87
C PRO A 116 -4.61 8.33 3.87
N THR A 117 -4.48 7.01 4.08
CA THR A 117 -3.38 6.44 4.89
C THR A 117 -2.70 5.32 4.11
N LEU A 118 -1.38 5.43 3.91
CA LEU A 118 -0.56 4.45 3.21
C LEU A 118 0.36 3.74 4.20
N ILE A 119 0.37 2.41 4.23
CA ILE A 119 1.12 1.60 5.20
C ILE A 119 1.99 0.59 4.48
N ASN A 120 3.25 0.47 4.89
CA ASN A 120 4.10 -0.67 4.60
C ASN A 120 4.09 -1.60 5.81
N VAL A 121 3.40 -2.75 5.69
CA VAL A 121 3.14 -3.66 6.82
C VAL A 121 4.45 -4.24 7.36
N LYS A 122 5.30 -4.73 6.46
CA LYS A 122 6.57 -5.40 6.82
C LYS A 122 7.54 -4.47 7.54
N MET A 123 7.59 -3.21 7.12
CA MET A 123 8.50 -2.21 7.70
C MET A 123 7.88 -1.42 8.86
N ASN A 124 6.59 -1.63 9.16
CA ASN A 124 5.83 -0.84 10.12
C ASN A 124 5.97 0.68 9.87
N MET A 125 5.82 1.09 8.61
CA MET A 125 5.89 2.49 8.18
C MET A 125 4.52 2.98 7.72
N ARG A 126 4.22 4.27 7.95
CA ARG A 126 2.96 4.89 7.59
C ARG A 126 3.15 6.30 7.05
N LEU A 127 2.36 6.68 6.05
CA LEU A 127 2.09 8.05 5.64
C LEU A 127 0.60 8.34 5.78
N GLU A 128 0.27 9.54 6.24
CA GLU A 128 -1.09 10.00 6.47
C GLU A 128 -1.30 11.34 5.73
N GLU A 129 -2.52 11.54 5.20
CA GLU A 129 -2.98 12.80 4.61
C GLU A 129 -2.00 13.38 3.59
N GLY A 130 -1.38 14.54 3.89
CA GLY A 130 -0.44 15.22 3.01
C GLY A 130 0.79 14.38 2.65
N GLY A 131 1.19 13.43 3.49
CA GLY A 131 2.26 12.47 3.18
C GLY A 131 1.96 11.60 1.97
N CYS A 132 0.69 11.27 1.76
CA CYS A 132 0.25 10.48 0.60
C CYS A 132 0.27 11.28 -0.71
N ALA A 133 0.33 12.61 -0.65
CA ALA A 133 0.44 13.49 -1.81
C ALA A 133 1.90 13.85 -2.16
N ASP A 134 2.88 13.41 -1.37
CA ASP A 134 4.30 13.63 -1.66
C ASP A 134 4.90 12.39 -2.37
N LYS A 135 5.21 12.54 -3.66
CA LYS A 135 5.75 11.46 -4.49
C LYS A 135 7.05 10.86 -3.92
N THR A 136 7.91 11.69 -3.33
CA THR A 136 9.19 11.23 -2.77
C THR A 136 8.95 10.40 -1.52
N LEU A 137 8.05 10.81 -0.64
CA LEU A 137 7.71 10.05 0.56
C LEU A 137 7.01 8.74 0.22
N VAL A 138 6.03 8.78 -0.69
CA VAL A 138 5.34 7.58 -1.17
C VAL A 138 6.36 6.58 -1.70
N LYS A 139 7.27 7.01 -2.59
CA LYS A 139 8.34 6.15 -3.13
C LYS A 139 9.22 5.56 -2.03
N LYS A 140 9.69 6.37 -1.08
CA LYS A 140 10.48 5.89 0.07
C LYS A 140 9.72 4.87 0.92
N LEU A 141 8.42 5.04 1.13
CA LEU A 141 7.60 4.07 1.86
C LEU A 141 7.49 2.73 1.13
N PHE A 142 7.28 2.75 -0.18
CA PHE A 142 7.25 1.54 -1.01
C PHE A 142 8.61 0.82 -1.01
N GLU A 143 9.70 1.56 -1.09
CA GLU A 143 11.06 1.01 -1.03
C GLU A 143 11.42 0.49 0.37
N GLY A 144 10.83 1.07 1.43
CA GLY A 144 11.14 0.76 2.82
C GLY A 144 12.31 1.58 3.36
N THR A 145 12.56 2.74 2.76
CA THR A 145 13.69 3.65 3.04
C THR A 145 13.25 4.94 3.73
N LEU A 146 12.02 4.98 4.25
CA LEU A 146 11.50 6.15 4.97
C LEU A 146 12.29 6.34 6.28
N GLU A 147 12.95 7.49 6.42
CA GLU A 147 13.69 7.83 7.63
C GLU A 147 12.74 8.04 8.81
N LYS A 148 13.14 7.53 9.99
CA LYS A 148 12.37 7.73 11.21
C LYS A 148 12.31 9.23 11.54
N GLY A 149 11.11 9.79 11.65
CA GLY A 149 10.88 11.19 12.07
C GLY A 149 10.50 12.17 10.95
N LEU A 150 10.30 11.72 9.71
CA LEU A 150 9.86 12.58 8.61
C LEU A 150 8.33 12.62 8.51
N THR A 151 7.68 13.52 9.27
CA THR A 151 6.26 13.84 9.08
C THR A 151 6.13 15.05 8.14
N THR A 152 5.20 14.98 7.18
CA THR A 152 4.97 16.08 6.23
C THR A 152 4.56 17.37 6.93
N LYS A 153 5.10 18.49 6.42
CA LYS A 153 4.82 19.86 6.87
C LYS A 153 3.34 20.24 6.67
N ALA A 154 2.49 19.86 7.63
CA ALA A 154 1.26 20.57 8.02
C ALA A 154 0.65 20.03 9.34
N GLY A 155 1.37 19.21 10.10
CA GLY A 155 0.94 18.77 11.43
C GLY A 155 2.16 18.47 12.29
N THR A 156 2.35 19.24 13.35
CA THR A 156 3.30 18.89 14.42
C THR A 156 2.87 17.57 15.07
N CYS A 157 3.66 16.52 14.85
CA CYS A 157 3.70 15.35 15.74
C CYS A 157 4.95 15.49 16.61
N VAL A 158 4.80 16.04 17.81
CA VAL A 158 5.84 15.87 18.86
C VAL A 158 5.88 14.37 19.22
N ASP A 159 7.08 13.79 19.18
CA ASP A 159 7.42 12.36 19.29
C ASP A 159 7.05 11.44 18.10
N GLY A 160 6.49 11.98 17.02
CA GLY A 160 6.79 11.65 15.61
C GLY A 160 6.72 10.21 15.07
N VAL A 161 6.25 9.22 15.83
CA VAL A 161 6.09 7.84 15.35
C VAL A 161 4.67 7.35 15.70
N CYS A 162 3.77 7.35 14.72
CA CYS A 162 2.59 6.49 14.74
C CYS A 162 3.05 5.04 14.60
N ARG A 163 3.57 4.46 15.68
CA ARG A 163 3.77 3.02 15.81
C ARG A 163 2.37 2.39 15.82
N LEU A 164 2.16 1.32 15.06
CA LEU A 164 1.16 0.32 15.45
C LEU A 164 1.42 0.03 16.93
N ARG A 165 0.42 0.25 17.79
CA ARG A 165 0.55 -0.13 19.19
C ARG A 165 0.81 -1.63 19.29
#